data_AF-A0A5E4X1E9-F1
#
_entry.id   AF-A0A5E4X1E9-F1
#
_cell.length_a   1.000
_cell.length_b   1.000
_cell.length_c   1.000
_cell.angle_alpha   90.00
_cell.angle_beta   90.00
_cell.angle_gamma   90.00
#
_symmetry.space_group_name_H-M   'P 1'
#
loop_
_entity.id
_entity.type
_entity.pdbx_description
1 polymer ?
#
loop_
_entity_poly.entity_id
_entity_poly.type
_entity_poly.pdbx_seq_one_letter_code
_entity_poly.pdbx_strand_id
1 'polypeptide(L)'
;MKKELADLIRDYQLRVHEALVCMHRSGIRMPSSNLRWLYSDIPIKGVLEGGIEYFKHGAGCTVYLPDGEVDFDFGRQGEINGFDLWRLSLFAGEELSAYGFESPETLEMCFDTAVSEGNLVGSDGIFYVAGLPRVLAVDIDSRLPGDSLPPRNLDIVHVLHSHYFQAAEVMRENYDNLHRKWEKQNSLSHRKFVDLRIYMSSWLGFLAVTCEGFEELGMHLLLRNSRPAEFLELLPKSDALGKMIKRHRNPLRELRNKTFHLREDPEAIRRFFAPDAKRLPWARELHDAFEDFFSDYRVHCEVHYAQNGRLGELRIKREPPQRRVMR
;
A
#
# COMPACT_ATOMS: atom_id res chain seq x y z
N MET A 1 8.07 22.00 -24.61
CA MET A 1 7.24 20.98 -25.30
C MET A 1 6.07 21.65 -26.01
N LYS A 2 5.79 21.27 -27.26
CA LYS A 2 4.60 21.74 -28.00
C LYS A 2 3.30 21.31 -27.32
N LYS A 3 2.25 22.13 -27.46
CA LYS A 3 0.97 21.90 -26.78
C LYS A 3 0.28 20.64 -27.29
N GLU A 4 0.30 20.42 -28.60
CA GLU A 4 -0.27 19.29 -29.32
C GLU A 4 0.26 17.96 -28.75
N LEU A 5 1.59 17.86 -28.59
CA LEU A 5 2.24 16.68 -28.00
C LEU A 5 1.88 16.52 -26.52
N ALA A 6 1.80 17.63 -25.77
CA ALA A 6 1.40 17.60 -24.36
C ALA A 6 -0.05 17.13 -24.17
N ASP A 7 -0.96 17.55 -25.05
CA ASP A 7 -2.36 17.14 -25.05
C ASP A 7 -2.48 15.64 -25.36
N LEU A 8 -1.78 15.15 -26.39
CA LEU A 8 -1.73 13.72 -26.73
C LEU A 8 -1.18 12.85 -25.59
N ILE A 9 -0.06 13.25 -24.99
CA ILE A 9 0.55 12.51 -23.86
C ILE A 9 -0.41 12.45 -22.68
N ARG A 10 -1.05 13.57 -22.34
CA ARG A 10 -2.00 13.64 -21.22
C ARG A 10 -3.18 12.71 -21.45
N ASP A 11 -3.77 12.75 -22.63
CA ASP A 11 -4.96 11.96 -22.94
C ASP A 11 -4.63 10.45 -22.98
N TYR A 12 -3.47 10.07 -23.52
CA TYR A 12 -2.94 8.72 -23.43
C TYR A 12 -2.77 8.27 -21.97
N GLN A 13 -2.10 9.08 -21.14
CA GLN A 13 -1.87 8.76 -19.73
C GLN A 13 -3.18 8.64 -18.94
N LEU A 14 -4.17 9.48 -19.25
CA LEU A 14 -5.50 9.40 -18.66
C LEU A 14 -6.17 8.07 -19.03
N ARG A 15 -6.09 7.66 -20.31
CA ARG A 15 -6.65 6.38 -20.75
C ARG A 15 -5.95 5.18 -20.11
N VAL A 16 -4.62 5.22 -19.93
CA VAL A 16 -3.88 4.20 -19.17
C VAL A 16 -4.37 4.15 -17.72
N HIS A 17 -4.56 5.31 -17.08
CA HIS A 17 -5.08 5.36 -15.71
C HIS A 17 -6.49 4.74 -15.61
N GLU A 18 -7.40 5.05 -16.54
CA GLU A 18 -8.74 4.45 -16.63
C GLU A 18 -8.67 2.93 -16.79
N ALA A 19 -7.79 2.43 -17.66
CA ALA A 19 -7.55 1.01 -17.85
C ALA A 19 -7.09 0.33 -16.54
N LEU A 20 -6.15 0.94 -15.83
CA LEU A 20 -5.65 0.41 -14.55
C LEU A 20 -6.70 0.41 -13.45
N VAL A 21 -7.52 1.45 -13.36
CA VAL A 21 -8.67 1.47 -12.44
C VAL A 21 -9.61 0.32 -12.76
N CYS A 22 -9.98 0.13 -14.03
CA CYS A 22 -10.83 -0.99 -14.46
C CYS A 22 -10.21 -2.35 -14.12
N MET A 23 -8.93 -2.55 -14.45
CA MET A 23 -8.18 -3.77 -14.13
C MET A 23 -8.18 -4.04 -12.62
N HIS A 24 -7.88 -3.01 -11.82
CA HIS A 24 -7.78 -3.13 -10.38
C HIS A 24 -9.11 -3.49 -9.74
N ARG A 25 -10.18 -2.80 -10.14
CA ARG A 25 -11.55 -3.11 -9.69
C ARG A 25 -11.99 -4.51 -10.09
N SER A 26 -11.51 -5.01 -11.23
CA SER A 26 -11.77 -6.37 -11.72
C SER A 26 -10.99 -7.48 -11.01
N GLY A 27 -10.17 -7.14 -10.01
CA GLY A 27 -9.43 -8.13 -9.22
C GLY A 27 -7.96 -8.29 -9.59
N ILE A 28 -7.47 -7.53 -10.58
CA ILE A 28 -6.06 -7.55 -10.93
C ILE A 28 -5.28 -6.75 -9.88
N ARG A 29 -4.33 -7.41 -9.22
CA ARG A 29 -3.42 -6.74 -8.28
C ARG A 29 -2.41 -5.91 -9.05
N MET A 30 -2.32 -4.63 -8.72
CA MET A 30 -1.36 -3.73 -9.36
C MET A 30 0.08 -4.12 -9.01
N PRO A 31 0.98 -4.22 -10.02
CA PRO A 31 2.34 -4.69 -9.81
C PRO A 31 3.21 -3.59 -9.22
N SER A 32 4.13 -3.96 -8.32
CA SER A 32 5.15 -3.04 -7.77
C SER A 32 6.40 -2.89 -8.65
N SER A 33 6.43 -3.56 -9.81
CA SER A 33 7.48 -3.47 -10.83
C SER A 33 7.05 -4.16 -12.12
N ASN A 34 7.65 -3.80 -13.25
CA ASN A 34 7.46 -4.53 -14.51
C ASN A 34 7.81 -6.02 -14.40
N LEU A 35 8.83 -6.40 -13.61
CA LEU A 35 9.17 -7.81 -13.39
C LEU A 35 8.07 -8.54 -12.62
N ARG A 36 7.46 -7.90 -11.60
CA ARG A 36 6.32 -8.48 -10.88
C ARG A 36 5.12 -8.67 -11.78
N TRP A 37 4.90 -7.76 -12.73
CA TRP A 37 3.87 -7.92 -13.76
C TRP A 37 4.18 -9.11 -14.69
N LEU A 38 5.39 -9.12 -15.27
CA LEU A 38 5.84 -10.11 -16.23
C LEU A 38 5.66 -11.54 -15.68
N TYR A 39 6.12 -11.77 -14.45
CA TYR A 39 6.09 -13.07 -13.77
C TYR A 39 4.84 -13.31 -12.91
N SER A 40 3.80 -12.50 -13.06
CA SER A 40 2.52 -12.75 -12.37
C SER A 40 1.77 -13.93 -12.99
N ASP A 41 0.96 -14.61 -12.16
CA ASP A 41 0.06 -15.68 -12.61
C ASP A 41 -1.22 -15.14 -13.30
N ILE A 42 -1.24 -13.86 -13.66
CA ILE A 42 -2.38 -13.24 -14.35
C ILE A 42 -2.51 -13.85 -15.74
N PRO A 43 -3.71 -14.32 -16.14
CA PRO A 43 -3.92 -14.87 -17.48
C PRO A 43 -3.50 -13.89 -18.58
N ILE A 44 -2.92 -14.42 -19.67
CA ILE A 44 -2.50 -13.62 -20.84
C ILE A 44 -3.68 -12.88 -21.47
N LYS A 45 -4.87 -13.47 -21.47
CA LYS A 45 -6.13 -12.85 -21.92
C LYS A 45 -7.20 -13.07 -20.86
N GLY A 46 -8.11 -12.12 -20.73
CA GLY A 46 -9.27 -12.27 -19.87
C GLY A 46 -10.29 -11.15 -20.09
N VAL A 47 -11.32 -11.16 -19.24
CA VAL A 47 -12.42 -10.21 -19.28
C VAL A 47 -12.52 -9.52 -17.92
N LEU A 48 -12.52 -8.19 -17.95
CA LEU A 48 -12.68 -7.28 -16.84
C LEU A 48 -14.18 -7.01 -16.59
N GLU A 49 -14.48 -6.26 -15.52
CA GLU A 49 -15.83 -5.75 -15.26
C GLU A 49 -16.39 -5.02 -16.49
N GLY A 50 -17.69 -5.19 -16.76
CA GLY A 50 -18.34 -4.59 -17.93
C GLY A 50 -18.08 -5.32 -19.26
N GLY A 51 -17.40 -6.47 -19.26
CA GLY A 51 -17.11 -7.22 -20.48
C GLY A 51 -15.89 -6.71 -21.26
N ILE A 52 -15.11 -5.82 -20.65
CA ILE A 52 -13.90 -5.22 -21.24
C ILE A 52 -12.83 -6.30 -21.38
N GLU A 53 -12.32 -6.52 -22.59
CA GLU A 53 -11.26 -7.49 -22.81
C GLU A 53 -9.89 -6.89 -22.45
N TYR A 54 -8.95 -7.74 -22.03
CA TYR A 54 -7.55 -7.36 -21.86
C TYR A 54 -6.61 -8.40 -22.44
N PHE A 55 -5.42 -7.95 -22.86
CA PHE A 55 -4.33 -8.79 -23.33
C PHE A 55 -3.02 -8.38 -22.67
N LYS A 56 -2.51 -9.22 -21.77
CA LYS A 56 -1.18 -9.08 -21.17
C LYS A 56 -0.10 -9.50 -22.17
N HIS A 57 0.89 -8.63 -22.38
CA HIS A 57 2.07 -8.88 -23.20
C HIS A 57 3.31 -8.37 -22.46
N GLY A 58 4.48 -9.01 -22.62
CA GLY A 58 5.75 -8.51 -22.07
C GLY A 58 5.64 -7.86 -20.68
N ALA A 59 6.06 -6.59 -20.59
CA ALA A 59 5.99 -5.75 -19.40
C ALA A 59 4.68 -4.94 -19.27
N GLY A 60 3.67 -5.23 -20.07
CA GLY A 60 2.51 -4.37 -20.28
C GLY A 60 1.18 -5.09 -20.51
N CYS A 61 0.18 -4.30 -20.89
CA CYS A 61 -1.15 -4.79 -21.20
C CYS A 61 -1.84 -3.90 -22.23
N THR A 62 -2.59 -4.53 -23.13
CA THR A 62 -3.60 -3.86 -23.94
C THR A 62 -4.96 -4.02 -23.27
N VAL A 63 -5.74 -2.95 -23.17
CA VAL A 63 -7.12 -2.99 -22.63
C VAL A 63 -8.08 -2.36 -23.63
N TYR A 64 -9.16 -3.08 -23.94
CA TYR A 64 -10.15 -2.70 -24.95
C TYR A 64 -11.32 -1.95 -24.28
N LEU A 65 -11.09 -0.69 -23.91
CA LEU A 65 -12.10 0.15 -23.27
C LEU A 65 -13.21 0.56 -24.26
N PRO A 66 -14.41 0.95 -23.78
CA PRO A 66 -15.52 1.34 -24.65
C PRO A 66 -15.17 2.47 -25.64
N ASP A 67 -14.30 3.39 -25.23
CA ASP A 67 -13.90 4.57 -26.01
C ASP A 67 -12.56 4.36 -26.77
N GLY A 68 -12.16 3.10 -26.97
CA GLY A 68 -10.95 2.71 -27.71
C GLY A 68 -9.94 1.95 -26.87
N GLU A 69 -9.03 1.24 -27.56
CA GLU A 69 -7.97 0.46 -26.91
C GLU A 69 -6.83 1.33 -26.40
N VAL A 70 -6.11 0.84 -25.39
CA VAL A 70 -4.85 1.43 -24.93
C VAL A 70 -3.83 0.33 -24.66
N ASP A 71 -2.64 0.49 -25.25
CA ASP A 71 -1.46 -0.34 -25.01
C ASP A 71 -0.47 0.42 -24.14
N PHE A 72 0.01 -0.21 -23.08
CA PHE A 72 1.00 0.40 -22.19
C PHE A 72 1.95 -0.66 -21.62
N ASP A 73 3.15 -0.22 -21.24
CA ASP A 73 4.08 -0.99 -20.43
C ASP A 73 4.21 -0.38 -19.02
N PHE A 74 4.39 -1.25 -18.03
CA PHE A 74 4.84 -0.81 -16.72
C PHE A 74 6.33 -0.44 -16.76
N GLY A 75 6.68 0.67 -16.11
CA GLY A 75 8.07 1.01 -15.86
C GLY A 75 8.76 0.06 -14.86
N ARG A 76 10.06 0.25 -14.65
CA ARG A 76 10.90 -0.60 -13.79
C ARG A 76 10.37 -0.76 -12.37
N GLN A 77 9.77 0.28 -11.82
CA GLN A 77 9.16 0.31 -10.48
C GLN A 77 7.63 0.22 -10.53
N GLY A 78 7.06 -0.13 -11.68
CA GLY A 78 5.61 -0.22 -11.88
C GLY A 78 5.00 1.13 -12.24
N GLU A 79 5.79 2.04 -12.81
CA GLU A 79 5.31 3.33 -13.30
C GLU A 79 4.30 3.14 -14.43
N ILE A 80 3.29 4.01 -14.49
CA ILE A 80 2.15 3.90 -15.42
C ILE A 80 2.07 5.07 -16.38
N ASN A 81 2.84 6.13 -16.13
CA ASN A 81 2.84 7.35 -16.92
C ASN A 81 3.98 7.39 -17.95
N GLY A 82 4.62 6.26 -18.20
CA GLY A 82 5.62 6.10 -19.27
C GLY A 82 4.97 5.79 -20.61
N PHE A 83 5.63 6.21 -21.69
CA PHE A 83 5.16 6.04 -23.07
C PHE A 83 6.34 6.01 -24.04
N ASP A 84 6.09 5.59 -25.27
CA ASP A 84 7.02 5.75 -26.38
C ASP A 84 6.27 6.28 -27.60
N LEU A 85 7.01 6.68 -28.64
CA LEU A 85 6.43 7.21 -29.87
C LEU A 85 5.45 6.23 -30.52
N TRP A 86 5.75 4.92 -30.47
CA TRP A 86 4.92 3.89 -31.09
C TRP A 86 3.55 3.81 -30.39
N ARG A 87 3.53 3.81 -29.06
CA ARG A 87 2.29 3.80 -28.26
C ARG A 87 1.46 5.05 -28.44
N LEU A 88 2.11 6.23 -28.48
CA LEU A 88 1.39 7.48 -28.75
C LEU A 88 0.78 7.49 -30.16
N SER A 89 1.52 7.00 -31.15
CA SER A 89 1.02 6.87 -32.53
C SER A 89 -0.14 5.88 -32.62
N LEU A 90 -0.04 4.73 -31.94
CA LEU A 90 -1.09 3.72 -31.90
C LEU A 90 -2.36 4.25 -31.21
N PHE A 91 -2.20 4.93 -30.07
CA PHE A 91 -3.31 5.52 -29.32
C PHE A 91 -4.02 6.62 -30.11
N ALA A 92 -3.26 7.50 -30.78
CA ALA A 92 -3.85 8.55 -31.62
C ALA A 92 -4.56 7.94 -32.84
N GLY A 93 -3.99 6.90 -33.46
CA GLY A 93 -4.60 6.18 -34.56
C GLY A 93 -5.06 7.11 -35.69
N GLU A 94 -6.33 6.97 -36.10
CA GLU A 94 -6.96 7.81 -37.13
C GLU A 94 -7.24 9.25 -36.63
N GLU A 95 -7.28 9.46 -35.32
CA GLU A 95 -7.52 10.76 -34.67
C GLU A 95 -6.23 11.60 -34.49
N LEU A 96 -5.12 11.18 -35.10
CA LEU A 96 -3.85 11.91 -35.03
C LEU A 96 -4.00 13.38 -35.49
N SER A 97 -4.83 13.63 -36.50
CA SER A 97 -5.14 14.97 -36.99
C SER A 97 -5.93 15.81 -35.98
N ALA A 98 -6.75 15.20 -35.11
CA ALA A 98 -7.48 15.90 -34.06
C ALA A 98 -6.54 16.47 -32.98
N TYR A 99 -5.35 15.87 -32.82
CA TYR A 99 -4.28 16.39 -31.97
C TYR A 99 -3.40 17.45 -32.65
N GLY A 100 -3.64 17.76 -33.94
CA GLY A 100 -2.87 18.75 -34.70
C GLY A 100 -1.63 18.20 -35.41
N PHE A 101 -1.54 16.87 -35.58
CA PHE A 101 -0.47 16.22 -36.34
C PHE A 101 -1.01 15.76 -37.70
N GLU A 102 -0.41 16.25 -38.79
CA GLU A 102 -0.83 15.92 -40.16
C GLU A 102 -0.44 14.49 -40.55
N SER A 103 0.62 13.96 -39.93
CA SER A 103 1.14 12.63 -40.21
C SER A 103 1.98 12.08 -39.04
N PRO A 104 2.23 10.76 -38.99
CA PRO A 104 3.13 10.15 -38.00
C PRO A 104 4.52 10.78 -37.98
N GLU A 105 5.04 11.24 -39.12
CA GLU A 105 6.34 11.90 -39.23
C GLU A 105 6.34 13.27 -38.53
N THR A 106 5.23 14.01 -38.57
CA THR A 106 5.11 15.28 -37.83
C THR A 106 5.07 15.07 -36.31
N LEU A 107 4.48 13.95 -35.86
CA LEU A 107 4.49 13.54 -34.46
C LEU A 107 5.91 13.13 -34.04
N GLU A 108 6.59 12.28 -34.82
CA GLU A 108 7.97 11.84 -34.58
C GLU A 108 8.92 13.02 -34.44
N MET A 109 8.89 13.97 -35.39
CA MET A 109 9.72 15.17 -35.33
C MET A 109 9.45 16.00 -34.06
N CYS A 110 8.18 16.15 -33.66
CA CYS A 110 7.84 16.88 -32.44
C CYS A 110 8.28 16.14 -31.17
N PHE A 111 8.19 14.80 -31.17
CA PHE A 111 8.65 13.94 -30.09
C PHE A 111 10.16 14.04 -29.91
N ASP A 112 10.93 13.88 -30.98
CA ASP A 112 12.39 13.96 -30.97
C ASP A 112 12.88 15.35 -30.55
N THR A 113 12.20 16.41 -31.01
CA THR A 113 12.46 17.77 -30.54
C THR A 113 12.27 17.85 -29.03
N ALA A 114 11.16 17.33 -28.50
CA ALA A 114 10.88 17.35 -27.07
C ALA A 114 11.90 16.55 -26.23
N VAL A 115 12.42 15.43 -26.75
CA VAL A 115 13.53 14.68 -26.15
C VAL A 115 14.82 15.51 -26.17
N SER A 116 15.18 16.09 -27.32
CA SER A 116 16.41 16.87 -27.49
C SER A 116 16.46 18.13 -26.60
N GLU A 117 15.31 18.76 -26.37
CA GLU A 117 15.14 19.91 -25.48
C GLU A 117 15.08 19.51 -24.00
N GLY A 118 15.10 18.22 -23.69
CA GLY A 118 15.00 17.71 -22.31
C GLY A 118 13.61 17.83 -21.69
N ASN A 119 12.57 18.06 -22.49
CA ASN A 119 11.18 18.01 -22.01
C ASN A 119 10.72 16.57 -21.75
N LEU A 120 11.30 15.59 -22.45
CA LEU A 120 11.06 14.16 -22.27
C LEU A 120 12.36 13.46 -21.87
N VAL A 121 12.30 12.60 -20.85
CA VAL A 121 13.45 11.86 -20.32
C VAL A 121 13.19 10.37 -20.44
N GLY A 122 14.09 9.66 -21.13
CA GLY A 122 14.05 8.21 -21.30
C GLY A 122 14.54 7.44 -20.08
N SER A 123 13.91 6.29 -19.80
CA SER A 123 14.35 5.28 -18.84
C SER A 123 13.83 3.91 -19.29
N ASP A 124 14.71 2.92 -19.40
CA ASP A 124 14.35 1.53 -19.68
C ASP A 124 13.47 1.33 -20.93
N GLY A 125 13.70 2.11 -21.99
CA GLY A 125 13.00 1.98 -23.27
C GLY A 125 11.68 2.74 -23.38
N ILE A 126 11.26 3.46 -22.33
CA ILE A 126 10.10 4.37 -22.35
C ILE A 126 10.49 5.76 -21.88
N PHE A 127 9.70 6.76 -22.25
CA PHE A 127 9.89 8.17 -21.95
C PHE A 127 8.85 8.67 -20.97
N TYR A 128 9.20 9.78 -20.32
CA TYR A 128 8.35 10.46 -19.37
C TYR A 128 8.55 11.96 -19.48
N VAL A 129 7.53 12.73 -19.11
CA VAL A 129 7.64 14.19 -19.02
C VAL A 129 8.62 14.59 -17.92
N ALA A 130 9.57 15.46 -18.27
CA ALA A 130 10.60 15.95 -17.36
C ALA A 130 9.99 16.76 -16.21
N GLY A 131 10.54 16.61 -15.00
CA GLY A 131 10.09 17.36 -13.81
C GLY A 131 8.75 16.92 -13.22
N LEU A 132 8.01 16.00 -13.85
CA LEU A 132 6.80 15.41 -13.27
C LEU A 132 7.13 14.17 -12.43
N PRO A 133 6.43 13.96 -11.30
CA PRO A 133 6.57 12.75 -10.51
C PRO A 133 6.16 11.52 -11.31
N ARG A 134 6.82 10.39 -11.02
CA ARG A 134 6.38 9.09 -11.52
C ARG A 134 5.07 8.69 -10.82
N VAL A 135 4.15 8.11 -11.58
CA VAL A 135 2.89 7.58 -11.04
C VAL A 135 3.01 6.07 -10.99
N LEU A 136 2.86 5.47 -9.81
CA LEU A 136 3.04 4.03 -9.59
C LEU A 136 1.70 3.30 -9.64
N ALA A 137 1.68 2.11 -10.23
CA ALA A 137 0.48 1.28 -10.31
C ALA A 137 -0.05 0.90 -8.92
N VAL A 138 0.84 0.68 -7.94
CA VAL A 138 0.46 0.32 -6.57
C VAL A 138 -0.28 1.42 -5.81
N ASP A 139 -0.21 2.66 -6.30
CA ASP A 139 -0.83 3.84 -5.71
C ASP A 139 -2.11 4.26 -6.48
N ILE A 140 -2.59 3.42 -7.41
CA ILE A 140 -3.80 3.73 -8.18
C ILE A 140 -5.00 3.94 -7.24
N ASP A 141 -5.71 5.05 -7.44
CA ASP A 141 -6.95 5.31 -6.73
C ASP A 141 -8.13 4.78 -7.56
N SER A 142 -8.69 3.65 -7.13
CA SER A 142 -9.80 2.98 -7.81
C SER A 142 -11.17 3.24 -7.17
N ARG A 143 -11.23 4.20 -6.25
CA ARG A 143 -12.43 4.56 -5.50
C ARG A 143 -13.46 5.22 -6.41
N LEU A 144 -14.73 4.91 -6.15
CA LEU A 144 -15.84 5.63 -6.76
C LEU A 144 -16.14 6.90 -5.98
N PRO A 145 -16.76 7.92 -6.60
CA PRO A 145 -17.22 9.11 -5.88
C PRO A 145 -18.06 8.74 -4.65
N GLY A 146 -17.68 9.26 -3.48
CA GLY A 146 -18.33 8.97 -2.20
C GLY A 146 -17.68 7.86 -1.37
N ASP A 147 -16.73 7.09 -1.92
CA ASP A 147 -15.94 6.12 -1.17
C ASP A 147 -14.86 6.82 -0.32
N SER A 148 -15.13 6.89 0.98
CA SER A 148 -14.25 7.51 1.97
C SER A 148 -13.12 6.62 2.49
N LEU A 149 -13.12 5.30 2.21
CA LEU A 149 -12.06 4.41 2.67
C LEU A 149 -10.86 4.54 1.72
N PRO A 150 -9.66 4.93 2.18
CA PRO A 150 -8.50 5.07 1.30
C PRO A 150 -8.14 3.78 0.55
N PRO A 151 -7.40 3.86 -0.57
CA PRO A 151 -6.76 2.70 -1.17
C PRO A 151 -5.93 1.95 -0.13
N ARG A 152 -5.97 0.61 -0.15
CA ARG A 152 -5.35 -0.24 0.86
C ARG A 152 -3.88 0.08 1.15
N ASN A 153 -3.11 0.42 0.11
CA ASN A 153 -1.69 0.77 0.25
C ASN A 153 -1.47 2.19 0.80
N LEU A 154 -2.49 3.06 0.72
CA LEU A 154 -2.48 4.43 1.19
C LEU A 154 -3.22 4.60 2.53
N ASP A 155 -3.83 3.55 3.06
CA ASP A 155 -4.50 3.60 4.36
C ASP A 155 -3.49 3.62 5.50
N ILE A 156 -3.35 4.79 6.13
CA ILE A 156 -2.44 5.02 7.23
C ILE A 156 -2.71 4.13 8.46
N VAL A 157 -3.93 3.63 8.64
CA VAL A 157 -4.24 2.66 9.72
C VAL A 157 -3.62 1.30 9.39
N HIS A 158 -3.63 0.89 8.13
CA HIS A 158 -2.89 -0.28 7.69
C HIS A 158 -1.39 -0.10 7.83
N VAL A 159 -0.85 1.09 7.56
CA VAL A 159 0.57 1.40 7.80
C VAL A 159 0.92 1.26 9.28
N LEU A 160 0.10 1.83 10.17
CA LEU A 160 0.29 1.71 11.61
C LEU A 160 0.32 0.24 12.05
N HIS A 161 -0.63 -0.55 11.54
CA HIS A 161 -0.70 -1.98 11.80
C HIS A 161 0.53 -2.72 11.24
N SER A 162 0.83 -2.62 9.96
CA SER A 162 1.81 -3.47 9.29
C SER A 162 3.27 -3.13 9.63
N HIS A 163 3.58 -1.85 9.83
CA HIS A 163 4.96 -1.42 10.06
C HIS A 163 5.33 -1.36 11.55
N TYR A 164 4.36 -1.14 12.43
CA TYR A 164 4.65 -0.96 13.86
C TYR A 164 4.03 -2.06 14.71
N PHE A 165 2.72 -2.28 14.62
CA PHE A 165 2.07 -3.25 15.49
C PHE A 165 2.50 -4.70 15.19
N GLN A 166 2.56 -5.11 13.92
CA GLN A 166 3.02 -6.45 13.54
C GLN A 166 4.49 -6.68 13.91
N ALA A 167 5.33 -5.63 13.90
CA ALA A 167 6.69 -5.73 14.43
C ALA A 167 6.68 -5.99 15.95
N ALA A 168 5.80 -5.32 16.70
CA ALA A 168 5.60 -5.59 18.12
C ALA A 168 5.14 -7.04 18.36
N GLU A 169 4.23 -7.56 17.54
CA GLU A 169 3.68 -8.91 17.61
C GLU A 169 4.78 -9.97 17.46
N VAL A 170 5.58 -9.89 16.40
CA VAL A 170 6.69 -10.81 16.15
C VAL A 170 7.71 -10.77 17.30
N MET A 171 8.00 -9.59 17.85
CA MET A 171 8.92 -9.46 18.98
C MET A 171 8.31 -10.08 20.27
N ARG A 172 7.01 -9.90 20.51
CA ARG A 172 6.29 -10.50 21.65
C ARG A 172 6.32 -12.02 21.57
N GLU A 173 5.99 -12.59 20.41
CA GLU A 173 5.98 -14.04 20.21
C GLU A 173 7.35 -14.66 20.48
N ASN A 174 8.42 -14.05 19.94
CA ASN A 174 9.78 -14.52 20.16
C ASN A 174 10.21 -14.42 21.63
N TYR A 175 9.84 -13.33 22.30
CA TYR A 175 10.03 -13.17 23.75
C TYR A 175 9.30 -14.27 24.53
N ASP A 176 8.01 -14.49 24.28
CA ASP A 176 7.18 -15.47 24.97
C ASP A 176 7.69 -16.90 24.74
N ASN A 177 8.16 -17.19 23.53
CA ASN A 177 8.78 -18.47 23.20
C ASN A 177 10.06 -18.74 24.00
N LEU A 178 10.91 -17.74 24.18
CA LEU A 178 12.12 -17.87 25.00
C LEU A 178 11.81 -17.88 26.50
N HIS A 179 10.87 -17.04 26.95
CA HIS A 179 10.45 -16.98 28.34
C HIS A 179 9.87 -18.32 28.81
N ARG A 180 8.97 -18.92 28.03
CA ARG A 180 8.42 -20.26 28.32
C ARG A 180 9.50 -21.34 28.39
N LYS A 181 10.56 -21.24 27.58
CA LYS A 181 11.70 -22.17 27.65
C LYS A 181 12.50 -21.98 28.94
N TRP A 182 12.74 -20.73 29.32
CA TRP A 182 13.42 -20.38 30.56
C TRP A 182 12.67 -20.89 31.79
N GLU A 183 11.35 -20.64 31.88
CA GLU A 183 10.50 -21.11 32.98
C GLU A 183 10.53 -22.64 33.12
N LYS A 184 10.52 -23.37 31.99
CA LYS A 184 10.54 -24.84 32.00
C LYS A 184 11.89 -25.44 32.37
N GLN A 185 12.99 -24.84 31.91
CA GLN A 185 14.34 -25.41 32.02
C GLN A 185 15.16 -24.79 33.16
N ASN A 186 14.63 -23.76 33.80
CA ASN A 186 15.31 -22.89 34.76
C ASN A 186 16.71 -22.42 34.30
N SER A 187 16.93 -22.39 32.98
CA SER A 187 18.21 -22.08 32.37
C SER A 187 18.04 -21.61 30.92
N LEU A 188 18.88 -20.66 30.52
CA LEU A 188 19.06 -20.25 29.13
C LEU A 188 20.56 -20.06 28.90
N SER A 189 21.02 -20.33 27.67
CA SER A 189 22.38 -19.92 27.30
C SER A 189 22.50 -18.40 27.32
N HIS A 190 23.72 -17.88 27.54
CA HIS A 190 23.97 -16.44 27.56
C HIS A 190 23.40 -15.73 26.33
N ARG A 191 23.62 -16.31 25.13
CA ARG A 191 23.06 -15.79 23.88
C ARG A 191 21.53 -15.70 23.90
N LYS A 192 20.84 -16.75 24.32
CA LYS A 192 19.36 -16.74 24.40
C LYS A 192 18.84 -15.76 25.44
N PHE A 193 19.59 -15.52 26.50
CA PHE A 193 19.23 -14.49 27.48
C PHE A 193 19.37 -13.07 26.91
N VAL A 194 20.40 -12.83 26.09
CA VAL A 194 20.54 -11.58 25.32
C VAL A 194 19.38 -11.42 24.34
N ASP A 195 19.05 -12.47 23.57
CA ASP A 195 17.93 -12.47 22.63
C ASP A 195 16.59 -12.15 23.34
N LEU A 196 16.33 -12.80 24.48
CA LEU A 196 15.13 -12.57 25.30
C LEU A 196 15.00 -11.09 25.69
N ARG A 197 16.10 -10.45 26.11
CA ARG A 197 16.11 -9.03 26.46
C ARG A 197 15.86 -8.14 25.24
N ILE A 198 16.48 -8.45 24.10
CA ILE A 198 16.29 -7.71 22.85
C ILE A 198 14.82 -7.76 22.44
N TYR A 199 14.25 -8.97 22.34
CA TYR A 199 12.86 -9.15 21.94
C TYR A 199 11.88 -8.44 22.88
N MET A 200 12.08 -8.55 24.20
CA MET A 200 11.24 -7.83 25.16
C MET A 200 11.32 -6.31 24.98
N SER A 201 12.53 -5.75 24.86
CA SER A 201 12.71 -4.31 24.70
C SER A 201 12.15 -3.81 23.36
N SER A 202 12.38 -4.54 22.27
CA SER A 202 11.86 -4.20 20.95
C SER A 202 10.34 -4.30 20.88
N TRP A 203 9.73 -5.33 21.49
CA TRP A 203 8.28 -5.45 21.60
C TRP A 203 7.67 -4.22 22.27
N LEU A 204 8.16 -3.87 23.47
CA LEU A 204 7.64 -2.71 24.21
C LEU A 204 7.94 -1.40 23.46
N GLY A 205 9.07 -1.33 22.76
CA GLY A 205 9.44 -0.20 21.91
C GLY A 205 8.46 0.01 20.75
N PHE A 206 8.15 -1.04 19.97
CA PHE A 206 7.18 -0.97 18.88
C PHE A 206 5.75 -0.76 19.38
N LEU A 207 5.38 -1.35 20.52
CA LEU A 207 4.08 -1.08 21.15
C LEU A 207 3.93 0.39 21.53
N ALA A 208 5.00 1.02 22.05
CA ALA A 208 5.02 2.45 22.34
C ALA A 208 4.78 3.30 21.09
N VAL A 209 5.48 2.99 19.99
CA VAL A 209 5.31 3.69 18.70
C VAL A 209 3.90 3.47 18.14
N THR A 210 3.34 2.27 18.31
CA THR A 210 1.94 1.98 17.92
C THR A 210 0.97 2.87 18.69
N CYS A 211 1.18 3.06 20.00
CA CYS A 211 0.35 3.95 20.82
C CYS A 211 0.42 5.40 20.33
N GLU A 212 1.63 5.89 20.05
CA GLU A 212 1.83 7.26 19.56
C GLU A 212 1.17 7.47 18.20
N GLY A 213 1.39 6.56 17.25
CA GLY A 213 0.72 6.62 15.95
C GLY A 213 -0.81 6.58 16.08
N PHE A 214 -1.35 5.76 16.97
CA PHE A 214 -2.79 5.69 17.23
C PHE A 214 -3.36 7.02 17.74
N GLU A 215 -2.64 7.70 18.63
CA GLU A 215 -3.01 9.02 19.17
C GLU A 215 -2.84 10.13 18.12
N GLU A 216 -1.72 10.13 17.38
CA GLU A 216 -1.41 11.12 16.33
C GLU A 216 -2.43 11.08 15.19
N LEU A 217 -2.90 9.88 14.83
CA LEU A 217 -4.00 9.70 13.88
C LEU A 217 -5.33 10.26 14.39
N GLY A 218 -5.46 10.48 15.70
CA GLY A 218 -6.73 10.83 16.32
C GLY A 218 -7.79 9.77 16.00
N MET A 219 -7.48 8.49 16.22
CA MET A 219 -8.23 7.34 15.69
C MET A 219 -9.76 7.47 15.85
N HIS A 220 -10.26 7.94 17.00
CA HIS A 220 -11.69 8.21 17.20
C HIS A 220 -12.27 9.16 16.14
N LEU A 221 -11.62 10.30 15.92
CA LEU A 221 -12.06 11.30 14.95
C LEU A 221 -11.91 10.78 13.51
N LEU A 222 -10.84 10.02 13.24
CA LEU A 222 -10.61 9.39 11.94
C LEU A 222 -11.74 8.41 11.59
N LEU A 223 -12.10 7.51 12.51
CA LEU A 223 -13.19 6.56 12.32
C LEU A 223 -14.55 7.26 12.14
N ARG A 224 -14.77 8.37 12.86
CA ARG A 224 -16.03 9.09 12.84
C ARG A 224 -16.23 9.95 11.59
N ASN A 225 -15.16 10.61 11.12
CA ASN A 225 -15.25 11.69 10.14
C ASN A 225 -14.63 11.35 8.79
N SER A 226 -13.80 10.31 8.72
CA SER A 226 -12.95 10.03 7.56
C SER A 226 -12.96 8.54 7.17
N ARG A 227 -13.93 7.77 7.69
CA ARG A 227 -14.15 6.38 7.34
C ARG A 227 -15.64 6.14 7.05
N PRO A 228 -15.96 5.05 6.33
CA PRO A 228 -17.34 4.64 6.09
C PRO A 228 -18.14 4.44 7.39
N ALA A 229 -19.47 4.58 7.31
CA ALA A 229 -20.35 4.60 8.49
C ALA A 229 -20.27 3.31 9.33
N GLU A 230 -20.02 2.16 8.70
CA GLU A 230 -19.83 0.88 9.36
C GLU A 230 -18.60 0.85 10.29
N PHE A 231 -17.61 1.73 10.10
CA PHE A 231 -16.45 1.83 11.00
C PHE A 231 -16.79 2.50 12.34
N LEU A 232 -17.99 3.09 12.49
CA LEU A 232 -18.46 3.60 13.78
C LEU A 232 -18.59 2.48 14.83
N GLU A 233 -18.76 1.22 14.40
CA GLU A 233 -18.76 0.04 15.28
C GLU A 233 -17.43 -0.14 16.03
N LEU A 234 -16.34 0.43 15.52
CA LEU A 234 -15.01 0.37 16.13
C LEU A 234 -14.77 1.45 17.19
N LEU A 235 -15.65 2.45 17.33
CA LEU A 235 -15.48 3.54 18.30
C LEU A 235 -15.36 3.04 19.75
N PRO A 236 -16.17 2.08 20.24
CA PRO A 236 -16.02 1.57 21.61
C PRO A 236 -14.64 0.95 21.86
N LYS A 237 -14.09 0.21 20.89
CA LYS A 237 -12.74 -0.39 20.97
C LYS A 237 -11.66 0.70 20.94
N SER A 238 -11.82 1.69 20.06
CA SER A 238 -10.93 2.85 19.97
C SER A 238 -10.87 3.65 21.27
N ASP A 239 -12.03 3.92 21.88
CA ASP A 239 -12.13 4.65 23.15
C ASP A 239 -11.56 3.85 24.32
N ALA A 240 -11.75 2.53 24.34
CA ALA A 240 -11.16 1.64 25.33
C ALA A 240 -9.63 1.65 25.23
N LEU A 241 -9.07 1.53 24.02
CA LEU A 241 -7.63 1.66 23.76
C LEU A 241 -7.09 3.01 24.24
N GLY A 242 -7.75 4.11 23.87
CA GLY A 242 -7.36 5.45 24.32
C GLY A 242 -7.31 5.58 25.86
N LYS A 243 -8.24 4.95 26.58
CA LYS A 243 -8.21 4.88 28.05
C LYS A 243 -7.08 4.01 28.59
N MET A 244 -6.80 2.87 27.96
CA MET A 244 -5.71 1.97 28.35
C MET A 244 -4.34 2.60 28.16
N ILE A 245 -4.10 3.25 27.01
CA ILE A 245 -2.85 3.95 26.69
C ILE A 245 -2.53 4.98 27.78
N LYS A 246 -3.50 5.82 28.16
CA LYS A 246 -3.33 6.89 29.15
C LYS A 246 -2.82 6.42 30.52
N ARG A 247 -3.03 5.15 30.91
CA ARG A 247 -2.59 4.63 32.22
C ARG A 247 -1.07 4.66 32.39
N HIS A 248 -0.32 4.22 31.39
CA HIS A 248 1.14 4.07 31.48
C HIS A 248 1.91 4.54 30.24
N ARG A 249 1.29 5.44 29.45
CA ARG A 249 1.90 6.08 28.26
C ARG A 249 3.31 6.60 28.49
N ASN A 250 3.50 7.46 29.49
CA ASN A 250 4.78 8.11 29.74
C ASN A 250 5.90 7.11 30.10
N PRO A 251 5.69 6.18 31.06
CA PRO A 251 6.65 5.11 31.32
C PRO A 251 7.01 4.27 30.09
N LEU A 252 6.03 3.92 29.25
CA LEU A 252 6.27 3.13 28.04
C LEU A 252 7.09 3.91 27.00
N ARG A 253 6.80 5.21 26.83
CA ARG A 253 7.56 6.11 25.97
C ARG A 253 9.00 6.31 26.45
N GLU A 254 9.21 6.49 27.75
CA GLU A 254 10.55 6.58 28.34
C GLU A 254 11.36 5.30 28.13
N LEU A 255 10.73 4.13 28.32
CA LEU A 255 11.36 2.84 28.04
C LEU A 255 11.77 2.69 26.58
N ARG A 256 10.88 3.07 25.65
CA ARG A 256 11.16 3.07 24.22
C ARG A 256 12.37 3.95 23.89
N ASN A 257 12.44 5.17 24.42
CA ASN A 257 13.57 6.07 24.19
C ASN A 257 14.90 5.42 24.61
N LYS A 258 14.93 4.70 25.73
CA LYS A 258 16.13 3.98 26.19
C LYS A 258 16.37 2.64 25.46
N THR A 259 15.46 2.22 24.59
CA THR A 259 15.61 1.05 23.72
C THR A 259 16.27 1.42 22.39
N PHE A 260 15.86 2.55 21.79
CA PHE A 260 16.35 2.98 20.47
C PHE A 260 17.40 4.11 20.51
N HIS A 261 17.68 4.69 21.68
CA HIS A 261 18.73 5.68 21.88
C HIS A 261 19.76 5.23 22.93
N LEU A 262 20.93 5.87 22.91
CA LEU A 262 22.01 5.61 23.86
C LEU A 262 21.52 5.76 25.31
N ARG A 263 21.84 4.76 26.13
CA ARG A 263 21.41 4.72 27.52
C ARG A 263 22.37 5.53 28.39
N GLU A 264 21.88 6.65 28.89
CA GLU A 264 22.60 7.47 29.87
C GLU A 264 22.38 6.98 31.31
N ASP A 265 21.22 6.37 31.61
CA ASP A 265 20.85 5.89 32.94
C ASP A 265 19.82 4.74 32.86
N PRO A 266 19.99 3.62 33.60
CA PRO A 266 19.03 2.52 33.67
C PRO A 266 17.71 2.81 34.40
N GLU A 267 17.55 3.95 35.07
CA GLU A 267 16.43 4.18 36.00
C GLU A 267 15.05 4.11 35.35
N ALA A 268 14.89 4.57 34.10
CA ALA A 268 13.62 4.45 33.38
C ALA A 268 13.19 2.98 33.16
N ILE A 269 14.17 2.09 32.92
CA ILE A 269 13.92 0.65 32.76
C ILE A 269 13.50 0.06 34.11
N ARG A 270 14.24 0.37 35.18
CA ARG A 270 13.91 -0.11 36.54
C ARG A 270 12.52 0.32 36.96
N ARG A 271 12.22 1.61 36.78
CA ARG A 271 10.89 2.16 37.08
C ARG A 271 9.83 1.40 36.31
N PHE A 272 9.97 1.20 35.00
CA PHE A 272 8.97 0.49 34.19
C PHE A 272 8.65 -0.90 34.75
N PHE A 273 9.67 -1.67 35.08
CA PHE A 273 9.57 -3.05 35.59
C PHE A 273 9.41 -3.16 37.12
N ALA A 274 9.13 -2.06 37.82
CA ALA A 274 8.87 -2.09 39.26
C ALA A 274 7.70 -3.06 39.56
N PRO A 275 7.85 -4.02 40.50
CA PRO A 275 6.86 -5.09 40.71
C PRO A 275 5.45 -4.60 41.07
N ASP A 276 5.38 -3.50 41.82
CA ASP A 276 4.15 -2.84 42.26
C ASP A 276 3.42 -2.08 41.14
N ALA A 277 4.17 -1.66 40.10
CA ALA A 277 3.62 -0.85 39.03
C ALA A 277 2.80 -1.63 37.99
N LYS A 278 2.90 -2.97 37.96
CA LYS A 278 2.13 -3.88 37.08
C LYS A 278 2.10 -3.50 35.60
N ARG A 279 3.15 -2.82 35.09
CA ARG A 279 3.17 -2.29 33.72
C ARG A 279 3.40 -3.36 32.65
N LEU A 280 4.14 -4.42 32.96
CA LEU A 280 4.34 -5.51 32.00
C LEU A 280 3.03 -6.29 31.72
N PRO A 281 2.23 -6.69 32.73
CA PRO A 281 0.88 -7.21 32.51
C PRO A 281 -0.02 -6.24 31.72
N TRP A 282 -0.04 -4.96 32.09
CA TRP A 282 -0.77 -3.94 31.34
C TRP A 282 -0.34 -3.86 29.86
N ALA A 283 0.96 -3.95 29.57
CA ALA A 283 1.45 -3.92 28.19
C ALA A 283 0.99 -5.13 27.38
N ARG A 284 0.80 -6.30 28.01
CA ARG A 284 0.19 -7.46 27.36
C ARG A 284 -1.28 -7.22 27.04
N GLU A 285 -2.06 -6.78 28.03
CA GLU A 285 -3.48 -6.45 27.84
C GLU A 285 -3.67 -5.38 26.75
N LEU A 286 -2.81 -4.36 26.73
CA LEU A 286 -2.82 -3.32 25.71
C LEU A 286 -2.50 -3.88 24.32
N HIS A 287 -1.53 -4.78 24.23
CA HIS A 287 -1.20 -5.43 22.97
C HIS A 287 -2.37 -6.28 22.45
N ASP A 288 -3.01 -7.07 23.32
CA ASP A 288 -4.19 -7.88 22.96
C ASP A 288 -5.35 -7.00 22.48
N ALA A 289 -5.56 -5.85 23.12
CA ALA A 289 -6.58 -4.89 22.70
C ALA A 289 -6.27 -4.26 21.33
N PHE A 290 -5.00 -4.02 21.00
CA PHE A 290 -4.61 -3.57 19.67
C PHE A 290 -4.78 -4.67 18.62
N GLU A 291 -4.44 -5.92 18.95
CA GLU A 291 -4.62 -7.09 18.09
C GLU A 291 -6.09 -7.22 17.67
N ASP A 292 -6.99 -7.16 18.65
CA ASP A 292 -8.44 -7.20 18.46
C ASP A 292 -8.94 -6.01 17.61
N PHE A 293 -8.52 -4.78 17.90
CA PHE A 293 -8.89 -3.60 17.12
C PHE A 293 -8.44 -3.68 15.66
N PHE A 294 -7.17 -4.02 15.41
CA PHE A 294 -6.64 -4.07 14.05
C PHE A 294 -7.20 -5.25 13.25
N SER A 295 -7.52 -6.36 13.92
CA SER A 295 -8.25 -7.48 13.31
C SER A 295 -9.60 -7.01 12.78
N ASP A 296 -10.42 -6.38 13.61
CA ASP A 296 -11.74 -5.89 13.21
C ASP A 296 -11.64 -4.82 12.13
N TYR A 297 -10.73 -3.84 12.30
CA TYR A 297 -10.51 -2.81 11.28
C TYR A 297 -10.22 -3.42 9.90
N ARG A 298 -9.38 -4.47 9.85
CA ARG A 298 -9.10 -5.18 8.60
C ARG A 298 -10.33 -5.90 8.05
N VAL A 299 -11.16 -6.49 8.90
CA VAL A 299 -12.40 -7.14 8.47
C VAL A 299 -13.35 -6.10 7.85
N HIS A 300 -13.54 -4.95 8.50
CA HIS A 300 -14.34 -3.86 7.95
C HIS A 300 -13.78 -3.39 6.59
N CYS A 301 -12.46 -3.25 6.45
CA CYS A 301 -11.84 -2.93 5.16
C CYS A 301 -12.16 -3.98 4.08
N GLU A 302 -11.97 -5.27 4.35
CA GLU A 302 -12.23 -6.34 3.35
C GLU A 302 -13.71 -6.39 2.94
N VAL A 303 -14.64 -6.22 3.89
CA VAL A 303 -16.08 -6.12 3.61
C VAL A 303 -16.36 -4.91 2.73
N HIS A 304 -15.81 -3.75 3.08
CA HIS A 304 -16.00 -2.51 2.32
C HIS A 304 -15.46 -2.64 0.89
N TYR A 305 -14.24 -3.19 0.72
CA TYR A 305 -13.65 -3.41 -0.60
C TYR A 305 -14.53 -4.33 -1.45
N ALA A 306 -15.06 -5.40 -0.87
CA ALA A 306 -15.95 -6.33 -1.58
C ALA A 306 -17.27 -5.66 -2.01
N GLN A 307 -17.88 -4.88 -1.12
CA GLN A 307 -19.15 -4.19 -1.39
C GLN A 307 -19.01 -3.09 -2.44
N ASN A 308 -17.84 -2.45 -2.54
CA ASN A 308 -17.58 -1.35 -3.48
C ASN A 308 -16.90 -1.78 -4.78
N GLY A 309 -16.80 -3.09 -5.05
CA GLY A 309 -16.18 -3.64 -6.26
C GLY A 309 -14.68 -3.37 -6.36
N ARG A 310 -13.99 -3.20 -5.23
CA ARG A 310 -12.53 -2.97 -5.17
C ARG A 310 -11.80 -4.31 -5.07
N LEU A 311 -12.04 -5.20 -6.03
CA LEU A 311 -11.64 -6.61 -5.91
C LEU A 311 -10.12 -6.79 -5.88
N GLY A 312 -9.35 -5.91 -6.51
CA GLY A 312 -7.89 -5.95 -6.52
C GLY A 312 -7.26 -5.65 -5.15
N GLU A 313 -8.03 -5.10 -4.21
CA GLU A 313 -7.58 -4.79 -2.85
C GLU A 313 -7.83 -5.94 -1.87
N LEU A 314 -8.69 -6.90 -2.23
CA LEU A 314 -9.02 -8.04 -1.39
C LEU A 314 -7.80 -8.94 -1.15
N ARG A 315 -7.58 -9.32 0.12
CA ARG A 315 -6.56 -10.30 0.48
C ARG A 315 -7.00 -11.72 0.21
N ILE A 316 -8.27 -12.02 0.41
CA ILE A 316 -8.86 -13.33 0.12
C ILE A 316 -8.79 -13.54 -1.40
N LYS A 317 -7.95 -14.47 -1.84
CA LYS A 317 -7.84 -14.82 -3.26
C LYS A 317 -9.19 -15.36 -3.73
N ARG A 318 -9.82 -14.67 -4.69
CA ARG A 318 -10.80 -15.29 -5.59
C ARG A 318 -10.04 -15.90 -6.77
N GLU A 319 -10.62 -16.92 -7.39
CA GLU A 319 -10.11 -17.45 -8.65
C GLU A 319 -10.00 -16.29 -9.66
N PRO A 320 -8.91 -16.22 -10.46
CA PRO A 320 -8.75 -15.18 -11.46
C PRO A 320 -9.91 -15.18 -12.47
N PRO A 321 -10.17 -14.05 -13.16
CA PRO A 321 -11.25 -13.95 -14.14
C PRO A 321 -11.23 -15.13 -15.12
N GLN A 322 -12.42 -15.69 -15.37
CA GLN A 322 -12.58 -16.97 -16.05
C GLN A 322 -11.96 -16.94 -17.46
N ARG A 323 -11.25 -18.01 -17.83
CA ARG A 323 -10.78 -18.22 -19.20
C ARG A 323 -11.98 -18.36 -20.13
N ARG A 324 -12.01 -17.58 -21.22
CA ARG A 324 -12.92 -17.83 -22.34
C ARG A 324 -12.51 -19.16 -22.99
N VAL A 325 -13.25 -20.22 -22.74
CA VAL A 325 -13.15 -21.46 -23.55
C VAL A 325 -13.88 -21.15 -24.85
N MET A 326 -13.13 -20.79 -25.89
CA MET A 326 -13.70 -20.74 -27.24
C MET A 326 -14.09 -22.17 -27.64
N ARG A 327 -15.39 -22.37 -27.92
CA ARG A 327 -15.88 -23.51 -28.69
C ARG A 327 -15.79 -23.20 -30.16
#